data_AF-A0A1Y2BEI6-F1
#
_entry.id   AF-A0A1Y2BEI6-F1
#
_cell.length_a   1.000
_cell.length_b   1.000
_cell.length_c   1.000
_cell.angle_alpha   90.00
_cell.angle_beta   90.00
_cell.angle_gamma   90.00
#
_symmetry.space_group_name_H-M   'P 1'
#
loop_
_entity.id
_entity.type
_entity.pdbx_description
1 polymer ?
#
loop_
_entity_poly.entity_id
_entity_poly.type
_entity_poly.pdbx_seq_one_letter_code
_entity_poly.pdbx_strand_id
1 'polypeptide(L)'
;MGFWKLAGLVRSFPNSCDTYWKKDVIVEQMMYRYQREYKDGKRSCLHLICEGDRTADPLIVLCIADVYVAGQSVLENGIDLRSIEESPVMVRVTDGWYSLKAHLDPTLSRAVLRGSLKIGQKIMIFGAQTVGEGQRPPLEIEDRLFMSLSSNGTRPAKWDAKLGYQARPYPFQVGIGSVVANGGPIPMMDIVVMRVYPICYVENKVMLSQAEEDEAERNYQIRYEKECQRLMFEYQKSSKGEGRSFEDYDIRGEVEERVPRRNVSRILKMLICDYPPDGHGVETTASSLLTIWNPDGGQTEVFKEGKRLKASDFDRKLPKLIVFAPQLFGLLPDGYKTDSGKSICPLKFGQKKIIIPMPVSAQQLEERTLYTPRTYMKIEQLNNLSQSDVFDVMGLVMSSTESDVCIVDETLKSVKVQSYSKQFGKVKVK
;
A
#
# COMPACT_ATOMS: atom_id res chain seq x y z
N MET A 1 -31.42 14.10 8.86
CA MET A 1 -31.25 12.67 8.48
C MET A 1 -32.52 11.82 8.55
N GLY A 2 -33.29 11.82 9.65
CA GLY A 2 -34.51 10.99 9.76
C GLY A 2 -35.57 11.25 8.68
N PHE A 3 -35.84 12.54 8.39
CA PHE A 3 -36.72 12.96 7.30
C PHE A 3 -36.19 12.55 5.93
N TRP A 4 -34.90 12.81 5.66
CA TRP A 4 -34.25 12.44 4.39
C TRP A 4 -34.32 10.94 4.11
N LYS A 5 -34.16 10.09 5.14
CA LYS A 5 -34.34 8.64 5.03
C LYS A 5 -35.75 8.27 4.54
N LEU A 6 -36.80 8.84 5.16
CA LEU A 6 -38.19 8.53 4.79
C LEU A 6 -38.52 9.08 3.40
N ALA A 7 -38.06 10.30 3.08
CA ALA A 7 -38.26 10.91 1.76
C ALA A 7 -37.60 10.07 0.67
N GLY A 8 -36.37 9.61 0.91
CA GLY A 8 -35.65 8.72 -0.01
C GLY A 8 -36.33 7.36 -0.18
N LEU A 9 -36.87 6.79 0.90
CA LEU A 9 -37.59 5.52 0.86
C LEU A 9 -38.87 5.64 0.01
N VAL A 10 -39.68 6.67 0.26
CA VAL A 10 -40.95 6.90 -0.44
C VAL A 10 -40.72 7.23 -1.92
N ARG A 11 -39.67 8.01 -2.23
CA ARG A 11 -39.28 8.30 -3.61
C ARG A 11 -38.83 7.03 -4.36
N SER A 12 -38.13 6.13 -3.68
CA SER A 12 -37.61 4.89 -4.29
C SER A 12 -38.67 3.80 -4.38
N PHE A 13 -39.62 3.77 -3.42
CA PHE A 13 -40.71 2.82 -3.32
C PHE A 13 -42.04 3.57 -3.10
N PRO A 14 -42.65 4.11 -4.16
CA PRO A 14 -43.85 4.96 -4.06
C PRO A 14 -45.02 4.28 -3.34
N ASN A 15 -45.17 2.96 -3.49
CA ASN A 15 -46.23 2.17 -2.84
C ASN A 15 -46.15 2.18 -1.31
N SER A 16 -45.02 2.61 -0.73
CA SER A 16 -44.84 2.68 0.72
C SER A 16 -45.09 4.09 1.29
N CYS A 17 -45.55 5.04 0.47
CA CYS A 17 -45.85 6.41 0.89
C CYS A 17 -46.83 6.45 2.06
N ASP A 18 -47.98 5.79 1.92
CA ASP A 18 -49.04 5.78 2.94
C ASP A 18 -48.59 5.10 4.24
N THR A 19 -47.55 4.28 4.20
CA THR A 19 -46.99 3.63 5.39
C THR A 19 -46.00 4.53 6.10
N TYR A 20 -45.07 5.15 5.37
CA TYR A 20 -43.89 5.81 5.96
C TYR A 20 -43.92 7.34 5.95
N TRP A 21 -44.66 7.97 5.04
CA TRP A 21 -44.71 9.43 4.88
C TRP A 21 -45.79 10.08 5.76
N LYS A 22 -45.76 9.77 7.06
CA LYS A 22 -46.72 10.27 8.04
C LYS A 22 -46.02 11.01 9.17
N LYS A 23 -46.68 12.04 9.69
CA LYS A 23 -46.20 12.81 10.85
C LYS A 23 -45.91 11.89 12.04
N ASP A 24 -46.81 10.95 12.32
CA ASP A 24 -46.68 10.04 13.46
C ASP A 24 -45.42 9.18 13.36
N VAL A 25 -45.13 8.63 12.17
CA VAL A 25 -43.90 7.86 11.90
C VAL A 25 -42.64 8.72 12.09
N ILE A 26 -42.67 10.00 11.71
CA ILE A 26 -41.54 10.91 11.94
C ILE A 26 -41.33 11.11 13.45
N VAL A 27 -42.39 11.36 14.21
CA VAL A 27 -42.34 11.55 15.67
C VAL A 27 -41.86 10.28 16.37
N GLU A 28 -42.35 9.12 15.97
CA GLU A 28 -41.89 7.81 16.46
C GLU A 28 -40.39 7.62 16.22
N GLN A 29 -39.89 7.99 15.02
CA GLN A 29 -38.46 7.91 14.72
C GLN A 29 -37.62 8.88 15.57
N MET A 30 -38.15 10.07 15.89
CA MET A 30 -37.49 11.00 16.82
C MET A 30 -37.45 10.43 18.25
N MET A 31 -38.57 9.88 18.72
CA MET A 31 -38.65 9.23 20.04
C MET A 31 -37.72 8.02 20.14
N TYR A 32 -37.63 7.22 19.08
CA TYR A 32 -36.68 6.11 18.99
C TYR A 32 -35.23 6.57 19.12
N ARG A 33 -34.85 7.68 18.46
CA ARG A 33 -33.49 8.23 18.57
C ARG A 33 -33.18 8.67 19.99
N TYR A 34 -34.12 9.40 20.62
CA TYR A 34 -33.99 9.80 22.02
C TYR A 34 -33.83 8.60 22.95
N GLN A 35 -34.70 7.59 22.83
CA GLN A 35 -34.60 6.39 23.67
C GLN A 35 -33.27 5.66 23.47
N ARG A 36 -32.88 5.41 22.22
CA ARG A 36 -31.69 4.63 21.91
C ARG A 36 -30.39 5.33 22.31
N GLU A 37 -30.28 6.62 22.10
CA GLU A 37 -29.04 7.34 22.38
C GLU A 37 -28.98 7.84 23.83
N TYR A 38 -30.05 8.47 24.31
CA TYR A 38 -30.07 9.10 25.62
C TYR A 38 -30.44 8.13 26.75
N LYS A 39 -31.50 7.31 26.58
CA LYS A 39 -31.90 6.36 27.64
C LYS A 39 -31.03 5.11 27.68
N ASP A 40 -30.80 4.49 26.52
CA ASP A 40 -30.02 3.25 26.43
C ASP A 40 -28.49 3.50 26.37
N GLY A 41 -28.05 4.75 26.18
CA GLY A 41 -26.63 5.08 26.04
C GLY A 41 -25.95 4.52 24.77
N LYS A 42 -26.72 4.08 23.76
CA LYS A 42 -26.17 3.45 22.53
C LYS A 42 -25.74 4.51 21.52
N ARG A 43 -24.51 4.99 21.68
CA ARG A 43 -23.84 5.95 20.80
C ARG A 43 -23.63 5.41 19.38
N SER A 44 -23.77 6.30 18.41
CA SER A 44 -23.62 6.00 16.97
C SER A 44 -22.14 5.93 16.55
N CYS A 45 -21.88 5.60 15.29
CA CYS A 45 -20.53 5.37 14.80
C CYS A 45 -19.70 6.66 14.81
N LEU A 46 -20.24 7.74 14.24
CA LEU A 46 -19.57 9.03 14.24
C LEU A 46 -19.50 9.61 15.64
N HIS A 47 -20.49 9.34 16.51
CA HIS A 47 -20.42 9.74 17.92
C HIS A 47 -19.18 9.19 18.62
N LEU A 48 -18.97 7.88 18.52
CA LEU A 48 -17.81 7.23 19.14
C LEU A 48 -16.48 7.73 18.55
N ILE A 49 -16.45 8.07 17.26
CA ILE A 49 -15.25 8.61 16.60
C ILE A 49 -14.96 10.04 17.08
N CYS A 50 -15.99 10.86 17.17
CA CYS A 50 -15.92 12.25 17.58
C CYS A 50 -15.44 12.43 19.02
N GLU A 51 -15.89 11.57 19.93
CA GLU A 51 -15.45 11.55 21.34
C GLU A 51 -14.11 10.83 21.55
N GLY A 52 -13.54 10.21 20.51
CA GLY A 52 -12.28 9.47 20.60
C GLY A 52 -12.37 8.09 21.27
N ASP A 53 -13.58 7.63 21.58
CA ASP A 53 -13.84 6.30 22.16
C ASP A 53 -13.58 5.16 21.16
N ARG A 54 -13.66 5.44 19.86
CA ARG A 54 -13.29 4.49 18.78
C ARG A 54 -12.60 5.20 17.62
N THR A 55 -11.79 4.45 16.88
CA THR A 55 -11.09 4.96 15.69
C THR A 55 -11.94 4.82 14.41
N ALA A 56 -11.56 5.58 13.38
CA ALA A 56 -12.13 5.51 12.03
C ALA A 56 -11.44 4.45 11.12
N ASP A 57 -10.48 3.70 11.67
CA ASP A 57 -9.68 2.71 10.94
C ASP A 57 -10.47 1.45 10.50
N PRO A 58 -11.35 0.84 11.33
CA PRO A 58 -12.11 -0.35 10.93
C PRO A 58 -13.07 -0.10 9.76
N LEU A 59 -13.62 -1.19 9.19
CA LEU A 59 -14.62 -1.08 8.13
C LEU A 59 -15.89 -0.35 8.61
N ILE A 60 -16.15 0.81 8.01
CA ILE A 60 -17.33 1.66 8.26
C ILE A 60 -18.07 1.86 6.95
N VAL A 61 -19.41 1.92 7.01
CA VAL A 61 -20.22 2.38 5.87
C VAL A 61 -20.85 3.72 6.23
N LEU A 62 -20.56 4.75 5.45
CA LEU A 62 -21.15 6.08 5.59
C LEU A 62 -21.91 6.46 4.32
N CYS A 63 -22.79 7.46 4.42
CA CYS A 63 -23.47 8.05 3.29
C CYS A 63 -22.93 9.45 3.05
N ILE A 64 -22.79 9.85 1.78
CA ILE A 64 -22.45 11.24 1.43
C ILE A 64 -23.69 12.10 1.62
N ALA A 65 -23.60 13.04 2.55
CA ALA A 65 -24.68 13.97 2.89
C ALA A 65 -24.59 15.28 2.11
N ASP A 66 -23.39 15.80 1.87
CA ASP A 66 -23.16 17.06 1.15
C ASP A 66 -21.76 17.07 0.51
N VAL A 67 -21.54 17.97 -0.44
CA VAL A 67 -20.27 18.21 -1.12
C VAL A 67 -19.91 19.69 -0.94
N TYR A 68 -18.64 19.97 -0.69
CA TYR A 68 -18.10 21.31 -0.53
C TYR A 68 -16.98 21.54 -1.54
N VAL A 69 -17.07 22.63 -2.30
CA VAL A 69 -16.01 23.07 -3.22
C VAL A 69 -15.62 24.49 -2.86
N ALA A 70 -14.32 24.74 -2.67
CA ALA A 70 -13.80 26.03 -2.20
C ALA A 70 -14.53 26.56 -0.94
N GLY A 71 -14.93 25.67 -0.04
CA GLY A 71 -15.65 26.00 1.19
C GLY A 71 -17.16 26.22 1.05
N GLN A 72 -17.70 26.23 -0.17
CA GLN A 72 -19.13 26.45 -0.43
C GLN A 72 -19.87 25.11 -0.55
N SER A 73 -21.04 25.00 0.10
CA SER A 73 -21.93 23.84 -0.03
C SER A 73 -22.56 23.80 -1.42
N VAL A 74 -22.47 22.64 -2.07
CA VAL A 74 -23.11 22.38 -3.37
C VAL A 74 -24.63 22.31 -3.22
N LEU A 75 -25.15 21.74 -2.13
CA LEU A 75 -26.60 21.66 -1.89
C LEU A 75 -27.24 23.02 -1.69
N GLU A 76 -26.56 23.93 -0.98
CA GLU A 76 -27.11 25.27 -0.69
C GLU A 76 -26.98 26.22 -1.88
N ASN A 77 -25.87 26.16 -2.61
CA ASN A 77 -25.55 27.14 -3.66
C ASN A 77 -25.81 26.65 -5.08
N GLY A 78 -26.25 25.38 -5.26
CA GLY A 78 -26.58 24.83 -6.57
C GLY A 78 -25.41 24.79 -7.55
N ILE A 79 -24.20 24.52 -7.04
CA ILE A 79 -22.95 24.56 -7.82
C ILE A 79 -22.93 23.41 -8.84
N ASP A 80 -22.69 23.74 -10.12
CA ASP A 80 -22.44 22.71 -11.12
C ASP A 80 -20.99 22.19 -10.99
N LEU A 81 -20.88 20.98 -10.46
CA LEU A 81 -19.57 20.33 -10.25
C LEU A 81 -18.84 20.03 -11.57
N ARG A 82 -19.54 19.96 -12.70
CA ARG A 82 -18.93 19.60 -13.99
C ARG A 82 -18.16 20.75 -14.64
N SER A 83 -18.44 21.99 -14.26
CA SER A 83 -17.72 23.16 -14.75
C SER A 83 -16.45 23.45 -13.96
N ILE A 84 -16.17 22.68 -12.91
CA ILE A 84 -15.03 22.91 -12.01
C ILE A 84 -13.90 21.97 -12.41
N GLU A 85 -12.79 22.56 -12.84
CA GLU A 85 -11.55 21.85 -13.11
C GLU A 85 -10.67 21.82 -11.85
N GLU A 86 -10.18 20.62 -11.52
CA GLU A 86 -9.10 20.34 -10.55
C GLU A 86 -9.07 21.17 -9.26
N SER A 87 -10.20 21.23 -8.54
CA SER A 87 -10.28 21.85 -7.22
C SER A 87 -10.29 20.80 -6.09
N PRO A 88 -9.69 21.10 -4.91
CA PRO A 88 -9.83 20.24 -3.75
C PRO A 88 -11.30 20.23 -3.29
N VAL A 89 -11.86 19.02 -3.19
CA VAL A 89 -13.26 18.81 -2.80
C VAL A 89 -13.29 18.20 -1.42
N MET A 90 -14.17 18.71 -0.57
CA MET A 90 -14.52 18.07 0.71
C MET A 90 -15.93 17.52 0.63
N VAL A 91 -16.22 16.50 1.43
CA VAL A 91 -17.57 15.94 1.51
C VAL A 91 -18.01 15.87 2.96
N ARG A 92 -19.30 16.03 3.22
CA ARG A 92 -19.88 15.69 4.52
C ARG A 92 -20.41 14.28 4.44
N VAL A 93 -19.97 13.44 5.36
CA VAL A 93 -20.39 12.04 5.48
C VAL A 93 -21.27 11.87 6.72
N THR A 94 -22.23 10.95 6.67
CA THR A 94 -23.15 10.65 7.76
C THR A 94 -23.28 9.16 8.03
N ASP A 95 -23.41 8.79 9.30
CA ASP A 95 -23.81 7.45 9.73
C ASP A 95 -25.33 7.32 9.94
N GLY A 96 -26.09 8.34 9.55
CA GLY A 96 -27.54 8.45 9.73
C GLY A 96 -27.96 9.11 11.05
N TRP A 97 -27.04 9.27 12.01
CA TRP A 97 -27.26 9.96 13.28
C TRP A 97 -26.64 11.36 13.22
N TYR A 98 -25.33 11.40 13.01
CA TYR A 98 -24.54 12.62 12.91
C TYR A 98 -23.86 12.73 11.56
N SER A 99 -23.13 13.82 11.34
CA SER A 99 -22.36 14.04 10.13
C SER A 99 -21.03 14.68 10.45
N LEU A 100 -19.99 14.33 9.68
CA LEU A 100 -18.64 14.87 9.82
C LEU A 100 -18.12 15.31 8.45
N LYS A 101 -17.34 16.39 8.39
CA LYS A 101 -16.64 16.77 7.16
C LYS A 101 -15.47 15.82 6.91
N ALA A 102 -15.19 15.54 5.66
CA ALA A 102 -14.14 14.64 5.24
C ALA A 102 -13.32 15.22 4.09
N HIS A 103 -12.00 15.17 4.24
CA HIS A 103 -11.04 15.44 3.18
C HIS A 103 -10.94 14.24 2.25
N LEU A 104 -10.86 14.54 0.96
CA LEU A 104 -10.69 13.57 -0.11
C LEU A 104 -9.30 13.70 -0.71
N ASP A 105 -8.72 12.58 -1.11
CA ASP A 105 -7.54 12.61 -1.98
C ASP A 105 -7.88 13.15 -3.39
N PRO A 106 -6.86 13.42 -4.25
CA PRO A 106 -7.10 13.94 -5.59
C PRO A 106 -7.95 13.01 -6.48
N THR A 107 -7.96 11.71 -6.22
CA THR A 107 -8.70 10.75 -7.03
C THR A 107 -10.17 10.73 -6.67
N LEU A 108 -10.49 10.73 -5.36
CA LEU A 108 -11.85 10.87 -4.86
C LEU A 108 -12.42 12.25 -5.19
N SER A 109 -11.62 13.31 -5.12
CA SER A 109 -12.05 14.66 -5.56
C SER A 109 -12.48 14.66 -7.03
N ARG A 110 -11.66 14.07 -7.92
CA ARG A 110 -12.03 13.89 -9.34
C ARG A 110 -13.27 13.00 -9.52
N ALA A 111 -13.46 11.99 -8.67
CA ALA A 111 -14.66 11.15 -8.70
C ALA A 111 -15.93 11.93 -8.36
N VAL A 112 -15.86 12.89 -7.41
CA VAL A 112 -16.97 13.80 -7.12
C VAL A 112 -17.24 14.74 -8.29
N LEU A 113 -16.20 15.37 -8.86
CA LEU A 113 -16.35 16.30 -9.98
C LEU A 113 -16.93 15.63 -11.24
N ARG A 114 -16.51 14.40 -11.55
CA ARG A 114 -17.11 13.58 -12.64
C ARG A 114 -18.52 13.08 -12.32
N GLY A 115 -18.95 13.20 -11.07
CA GLY A 115 -20.20 12.66 -10.57
C GLY A 115 -20.24 11.14 -10.48
N SER A 116 -19.10 10.44 -10.37
CA SER A 116 -19.14 9.01 -10.01
C SER A 116 -19.37 8.81 -8.51
N LEU A 117 -19.04 9.82 -7.71
CA LEU A 117 -19.32 9.89 -6.28
C LEU A 117 -20.32 11.01 -6.00
N LYS A 118 -21.53 10.68 -5.54
CA LYS A 118 -22.65 11.63 -5.41
C LYS A 118 -23.26 11.67 -4.01
N ILE A 119 -23.97 12.76 -3.73
CA ILE A 119 -24.81 12.91 -2.54
C ILE A 119 -25.88 11.80 -2.53
N GLY A 120 -26.11 11.20 -1.36
CA GLY A 120 -27.01 10.07 -1.15
C GLY A 120 -26.37 8.70 -1.38
N GLN A 121 -25.15 8.65 -1.93
CA GLN A 121 -24.45 7.39 -2.16
C GLN A 121 -23.82 6.87 -0.86
N LYS A 122 -23.96 5.57 -0.62
CA LYS A 122 -23.28 4.88 0.47
C LYS A 122 -21.89 4.43 0.01
N ILE A 123 -20.91 4.63 0.88
CA ILE A 123 -19.52 4.24 0.67
C ILE A 123 -19.03 3.37 1.83
N MET A 124 -18.26 2.36 1.48
CA MET A 124 -17.49 1.53 2.40
C MET A 124 -16.11 2.16 2.54
N ILE A 125 -15.64 2.32 3.76
CA ILE A 125 -14.38 2.99 4.10
C ILE A 125 -13.60 2.06 5.03
N PHE A 126 -12.31 1.89 4.74
CA PHE A 126 -11.36 1.18 5.59
C PHE A 126 -10.07 1.99 5.69
N GLY A 127 -9.47 2.06 6.88
CA GLY A 127 -8.23 2.79 7.14
C GLY A 127 -8.38 4.31 7.14
N ALA A 128 -9.58 4.83 7.44
CA ALA A 128 -9.77 6.28 7.54
C ALA A 128 -9.14 6.84 8.81
N GLN A 129 -8.66 8.08 8.71
CA GLN A 129 -8.02 8.78 9.82
C GLN A 129 -8.87 9.97 10.25
N THR A 130 -8.83 10.30 11.53
CA THR A 130 -9.35 11.56 12.05
C THR A 130 -8.23 12.59 12.05
N VAL A 131 -8.48 13.76 11.47
CA VAL A 131 -7.53 14.87 11.36
C VAL A 131 -8.14 16.07 12.08
N GLY A 132 -7.39 16.71 12.97
CA GLY A 132 -7.83 17.89 13.71
C GLY A 132 -7.80 17.72 15.22
N GLU A 133 -8.36 18.69 15.94
CA GLU A 133 -8.21 18.83 17.39
C GLU A 133 -9.54 18.74 18.13
N GLY A 134 -9.51 18.01 19.26
CA GLY A 134 -10.56 17.99 20.27
C GLY A 134 -11.51 16.80 20.16
N GLN A 135 -11.50 15.95 21.19
CA GLN A 135 -12.56 14.97 21.43
C GLN A 135 -13.78 15.71 21.96
N ARG A 136 -14.88 15.69 21.21
CA ARG A 136 -16.12 16.40 21.56
C ARG A 136 -17.34 15.65 21.08
N PRO A 137 -18.53 15.93 21.66
CA PRO A 137 -19.78 15.45 21.10
C PRO A 137 -19.94 15.90 19.63
N PRO A 138 -20.53 15.07 18.75
CA PRO A 138 -20.70 15.37 17.33
C PRO A 138 -21.33 16.72 16.97
N LEU A 139 -22.20 17.26 17.83
CA LEU A 139 -22.89 18.52 17.59
C LEU A 139 -22.04 19.75 17.90
N GLU A 140 -20.96 19.58 18.66
CA GLU A 140 -20.00 20.64 19.02
C GLU A 140 -18.76 20.61 18.12
N ILE A 141 -18.74 19.67 17.18
CA ILE A 141 -17.68 19.52 16.18
C ILE A 141 -17.99 20.47 15.03
N GLU A 142 -17.48 21.68 15.19
CA GLU A 142 -17.32 22.67 14.14
C GLU A 142 -16.29 22.17 13.11
N ASP A 143 -15.63 23.09 12.40
CA ASP A 143 -14.55 22.82 11.44
C ASP A 143 -13.20 22.51 12.13
N ARG A 144 -13.25 21.75 13.23
CA ARG A 144 -12.07 21.38 14.04
C ARG A 144 -11.65 19.93 13.89
N LEU A 145 -12.58 19.04 13.55
CA LEU A 145 -12.33 17.62 13.35
C LEU A 145 -12.85 17.19 11.97
N PHE A 146 -12.00 16.52 11.22
CA PHE A 146 -12.27 16.03 9.88
C PHE A 146 -11.92 14.55 9.79
N MET A 147 -12.56 13.86 8.84
CA MET A 147 -12.13 12.52 8.44
C MET A 147 -11.26 12.61 7.18
N SER A 148 -10.21 11.81 7.06
CA SER A 148 -9.41 11.70 5.84
C SER A 148 -9.76 10.40 5.13
N LEU A 149 -10.25 10.50 3.90
CA LEU A 149 -10.64 9.37 3.06
C LEU A 149 -9.63 9.19 1.93
N SER A 150 -9.20 7.94 1.77
CA SER A 150 -8.28 7.53 0.71
C SER A 150 -9.01 6.73 -0.37
N SER A 151 -8.59 6.86 -1.63
CA SER A 151 -9.25 6.23 -2.77
C SER A 151 -9.08 4.72 -2.75
N ASN A 152 -7.93 4.21 -2.32
CA ASN A 152 -7.68 2.77 -2.19
C ASN A 152 -8.49 2.19 -1.02
N GLY A 153 -8.72 2.97 0.04
CA GLY A 153 -9.53 2.62 1.21
C GLY A 153 -11.03 2.86 1.07
N THR A 154 -11.51 3.40 -0.06
CA THR A 154 -12.93 3.73 -0.25
C THR A 154 -13.53 3.01 -1.46
N ARG A 155 -14.72 2.41 -1.31
CA ARG A 155 -15.48 1.77 -2.40
C ARG A 155 -16.98 2.06 -2.27
N PRO A 156 -17.76 2.07 -3.35
CA PRO A 156 -19.22 2.14 -3.25
C PRO A 156 -19.77 0.97 -2.42
N ALA A 157 -20.74 1.25 -1.55
CA ALA A 157 -21.46 0.24 -0.79
C ALA A 157 -22.78 -0.13 -1.49
N LYS A 158 -23.33 -1.30 -1.16
CA LYS A 158 -24.69 -1.66 -1.58
C LYS A 158 -25.70 -0.64 -1.04
N TRP A 159 -26.77 -0.40 -1.80
CA TRP A 159 -27.80 0.59 -1.44
C TRP A 159 -28.47 0.29 -0.09
N ASP A 160 -28.59 -0.98 0.28
CA ASP A 160 -29.20 -1.48 1.51
C ASP A 160 -28.19 -1.67 2.66
N ALA A 161 -26.90 -1.43 2.43
CA ALA A 161 -25.86 -1.57 3.45
C ALA A 161 -26.18 -0.72 4.70
N LYS A 162 -26.04 -1.31 5.90
CA LYS A 162 -26.29 -0.61 7.16
C LYS A 162 -25.19 0.42 7.41
N LEU A 163 -25.57 1.64 7.76
CA LEU A 163 -24.61 2.71 8.10
C LEU A 163 -23.94 2.46 9.45
N GLY A 164 -22.72 2.96 9.60
CA GLY A 164 -21.86 2.83 10.77
C GLY A 164 -20.89 1.65 10.68
N TYR A 165 -20.33 1.27 11.83
CA TYR A 165 -19.42 0.14 11.96
C TYR A 165 -20.05 -1.16 11.46
N GLN A 166 -19.31 -1.89 10.63
CA GLN A 166 -19.76 -3.18 10.13
C GLN A 166 -19.52 -4.29 11.15
N ALA A 167 -20.48 -5.22 11.26
CA ALA A 167 -20.38 -6.36 12.17
C ALA A 167 -19.18 -7.27 11.85
N ARG A 168 -18.77 -7.31 10.58
CA ARG A 168 -17.54 -7.96 10.12
C ARG A 168 -16.55 -6.85 9.74
N PRO A 169 -15.65 -6.42 10.65
CA PRO A 169 -14.76 -5.28 10.43
C PRO A 169 -13.54 -5.64 9.56
N TYR A 170 -13.64 -6.65 8.70
CA TYR A 170 -12.52 -7.09 7.88
C TYR A 170 -12.33 -6.15 6.70
N PRO A 171 -11.08 -5.85 6.31
CA PRO A 171 -10.81 -5.08 5.11
C PRO A 171 -11.38 -5.78 3.88
N PHE A 172 -11.85 -4.99 2.92
CA PHE A 172 -12.27 -5.50 1.63
C PHE A 172 -11.05 -5.70 0.71
N GLN A 173 -11.18 -6.62 -0.23
CA GLN A 173 -10.13 -6.92 -1.19
C GLN A 173 -10.07 -5.85 -2.29
N VAL A 174 -8.86 -5.43 -2.63
CA VAL A 174 -8.55 -4.49 -3.71
C VAL A 174 -7.67 -5.21 -4.73
N GLY A 175 -8.09 -5.23 -6.00
CA GLY A 175 -7.28 -5.79 -7.08
C GLY A 175 -6.19 -4.82 -7.55
N ILE A 176 -5.06 -5.33 -8.02
CA ILE A 176 -3.87 -4.58 -8.46
C ILE A 176 -4.25 -3.55 -9.53
N GLY A 177 -5.12 -3.92 -10.49
CA GLY A 177 -5.57 -3.01 -11.55
C GLY A 177 -6.38 -1.81 -11.07
N SER A 178 -6.92 -1.84 -9.84
CA SER A 178 -7.71 -0.75 -9.25
C SER A 178 -6.90 0.14 -8.30
N VAL A 179 -5.61 -0.16 -8.10
CA VAL A 179 -4.74 0.58 -7.20
C VAL A 179 -4.36 1.92 -7.81
N VAL A 180 -4.47 2.97 -7.00
CA VAL A 180 -4.09 4.32 -7.38
C VAL A 180 -2.84 4.75 -6.61
N ALA A 181 -1.84 5.27 -7.31
CA ALA A 181 -0.54 5.65 -6.74
C ALA A 181 -0.65 6.63 -5.56
N ASN A 182 -1.47 7.68 -5.72
CA ASN A 182 -1.70 8.69 -4.68
C ASN A 182 -2.97 8.41 -3.86
N GLY A 183 -3.41 7.14 -3.82
CA GLY A 183 -4.69 6.72 -3.26
C GLY A 183 -4.64 6.25 -1.81
N GLY A 184 -3.51 6.44 -1.11
CA GLY A 184 -3.29 5.96 0.25
C GLY A 184 -3.09 4.44 0.36
N PRO A 185 -3.10 3.89 1.59
CA PRO A 185 -2.88 2.47 1.86
C PRO A 185 -3.97 1.57 1.31
N ILE A 186 -3.59 0.32 1.00
CA ILE A 186 -4.46 -0.69 0.42
C ILE A 186 -4.99 -1.59 1.54
N PRO A 187 -6.31 -1.65 1.79
CA PRO A 187 -6.90 -2.41 2.90
C PRO A 187 -6.47 -3.89 2.97
N MET A 188 -6.63 -4.59 1.85
CA MET A 188 -6.23 -5.99 1.69
C MET A 188 -6.10 -6.31 0.20
N MET A 189 -5.10 -7.12 -0.14
CA MET A 189 -4.91 -7.69 -1.47
C MET A 189 -4.68 -9.20 -1.38
N ASP A 190 -5.27 -9.94 -2.31
CA ASP A 190 -5.10 -11.39 -2.44
C ASP A 190 -4.19 -11.63 -3.64
N ILE A 191 -2.98 -12.10 -3.38
CA ILE A 191 -1.89 -12.14 -4.36
C ILE A 191 -1.33 -13.53 -4.52
N VAL A 192 -0.77 -13.79 -5.70
CA VAL A 192 0.10 -14.93 -5.97
C VAL A 192 1.49 -14.42 -6.34
N VAL A 193 2.52 -15.03 -5.73
CA VAL A 193 3.91 -14.73 -6.05
C VAL A 193 4.29 -15.40 -7.36
N MET A 194 4.55 -14.59 -8.40
CA MET A 194 4.96 -15.08 -9.72
C MET A 194 6.47 -15.31 -9.81
N ARG A 195 7.26 -14.30 -9.46
CA ARG A 195 8.72 -14.37 -9.53
C ARG A 195 9.31 -13.77 -8.28
N VAL A 196 10.34 -14.41 -7.73
CA VAL A 196 11.12 -13.87 -6.62
C VAL A 196 12.51 -13.53 -7.14
N TYR A 197 12.85 -12.25 -7.19
CA TYR A 197 14.16 -11.81 -7.65
C TYR A 197 15.21 -11.93 -6.52
N PRO A 198 16.50 -12.09 -6.86
CA PRO A 198 17.57 -12.08 -5.86
C PRO A 198 17.54 -10.80 -5.00
N ILE A 199 17.97 -10.94 -3.75
CA ILE A 199 18.10 -9.80 -2.84
C ILE A 199 19.14 -8.83 -3.41
N CYS A 200 18.80 -7.55 -3.43
CA CYS A 200 19.71 -6.47 -3.76
C CYS A 200 19.99 -5.62 -2.52
N TYR A 201 21.09 -4.91 -2.53
CA TYR A 201 21.50 -3.97 -1.50
C TYR A 201 21.41 -2.57 -2.06
N VAL A 202 20.99 -1.61 -1.24
CA VAL A 202 20.93 -0.20 -1.64
C VAL A 202 21.78 0.62 -0.69
N GLU A 203 22.76 1.29 -1.26
CA GLU A 203 23.62 2.26 -0.60
C GLU A 203 23.60 3.55 -1.42
N ASN A 204 23.29 4.69 -0.81
CA ASN A 204 23.31 6.00 -1.49
C ASN A 204 22.54 6.05 -2.83
N LYS A 205 21.38 5.38 -2.90
CA LYS A 205 20.52 5.22 -4.11
C LYS A 205 21.12 4.35 -5.23
N VAL A 206 22.27 3.71 -5.02
CA VAL A 206 22.85 2.72 -5.92
C VAL A 206 22.35 1.34 -5.51
N MET A 207 21.84 0.55 -6.46
CA MET A 207 21.51 -0.86 -6.25
C MET A 207 22.73 -1.72 -6.53
N LEU A 208 23.14 -2.50 -5.53
CA LEU A 208 24.24 -3.45 -5.57
C LEU A 208 23.67 -4.87 -5.53
N SER A 209 24.25 -5.76 -6.33
CA SER A 209 24.06 -7.21 -6.20
C SER A 209 24.82 -7.75 -5.00
N GLN A 210 24.50 -8.98 -4.56
CA GLN A 210 25.21 -9.62 -3.44
C GLN A 210 26.74 -9.57 -3.60
N ALA A 211 27.25 -9.93 -4.79
CA ALA A 211 28.69 -9.96 -5.03
C ALA A 211 29.35 -8.56 -4.97
N GLU A 212 28.65 -7.53 -5.42
CA GLU A 212 29.13 -6.14 -5.37
C GLU A 212 29.08 -5.59 -3.94
N GLU A 213 28.08 -5.97 -3.16
CA GLU A 213 28.02 -5.65 -1.74
C GLU A 213 29.15 -6.32 -0.96
N ASP A 214 29.42 -7.61 -1.20
CA ASP A 214 30.50 -8.33 -0.55
C ASP A 214 31.88 -7.69 -0.88
N GLU A 215 32.05 -7.19 -2.10
CA GLU A 215 33.26 -6.45 -2.50
C GLU A 215 33.35 -5.07 -1.83
N ALA A 216 32.24 -4.32 -1.80
CA ALA A 216 32.17 -3.03 -1.14
C ALA A 216 32.41 -3.15 0.37
N GLU A 217 31.88 -4.20 1.01
CA GLU A 217 32.08 -4.52 2.42
C GLU A 217 33.55 -4.84 2.70
N ARG A 218 34.19 -5.67 1.85
CA ARG A 218 35.64 -5.92 1.96
C ARG A 218 36.46 -4.65 1.82
N ASN A 219 36.15 -3.80 0.85
CA ASN A 219 36.88 -2.55 0.62
C ASN A 219 36.70 -1.58 1.80
N TYR A 220 35.50 -1.51 2.37
CA TYR A 220 35.23 -0.75 3.58
C TYR A 220 36.03 -1.27 4.77
N GLN A 221 36.03 -2.59 4.99
CA GLN A 221 36.75 -3.23 6.08
C GLN A 221 38.26 -2.96 5.98
N ILE A 222 38.84 -3.09 4.78
CA ILE A 222 40.24 -2.76 4.52
C ILE A 222 40.54 -1.28 4.85
N ARG A 223 39.64 -0.36 4.47
CA ARG A 223 39.81 1.08 4.73
C ARG A 223 39.71 1.39 6.23
N TYR A 224 38.72 0.81 6.90
CA TYR A 224 38.50 0.95 8.34
C TYR A 224 39.72 0.44 9.12
N GLU A 225 40.23 -0.75 8.78
CA GLU A 225 41.41 -1.34 9.42
C GLU A 225 42.67 -0.49 9.20
N LYS A 226 42.89 0.04 7.98
CA LYS A 226 44.01 0.94 7.70
C LYS A 226 43.97 2.21 8.54
N GLU A 227 42.80 2.81 8.71
CA GLU A 227 42.64 4.01 9.54
C GLU A 227 42.79 3.71 11.03
N CYS A 228 42.28 2.57 11.52
CA CYS A 228 42.54 2.09 12.88
C CYS A 228 44.05 1.94 13.13
N GLN A 229 44.77 1.27 12.24
CA GLN A 229 46.22 1.08 12.36
C GLN A 229 46.98 2.41 12.38
N ARG A 230 46.57 3.36 11.51
CA ARG A 230 47.17 4.69 11.45
C ARG A 230 47.01 5.45 12.77
N LEU A 231 45.79 5.50 13.31
CA LEU A 231 45.50 6.15 14.58
C LEU A 231 46.23 5.46 15.75
N MET A 232 46.21 4.13 15.82
CA MET A 232 46.97 3.37 16.84
C MET A 232 48.46 3.68 16.81
N PHE A 233 49.06 3.81 15.62
CA PHE A 233 50.47 4.18 15.47
C PHE A 233 50.75 5.63 15.90
N GLU A 234 49.89 6.58 15.52
CA GLU A 234 49.94 7.98 15.98
C GLU A 234 49.87 8.06 17.53
N TYR A 235 49.00 7.25 18.15
CA TYR A 235 48.87 7.15 19.60
C TYR A 235 50.09 6.55 20.29
N GLN A 236 50.62 5.41 19.79
CA GLN A 236 51.83 4.80 20.36
C GLN A 236 53.04 5.73 20.31
N LYS A 237 53.15 6.55 19.26
CA LYS A 237 54.20 7.56 19.14
C LYS A 237 54.01 8.68 20.17
N SER A 238 52.78 9.09 20.44
CA SER A 238 52.44 10.17 21.37
C SER A 238 52.55 9.75 22.84
N SER A 239 52.22 8.49 23.18
CA SER A 239 52.32 7.93 24.53
C SER A 239 53.75 7.75 25.04
N LYS A 240 54.75 7.66 24.14
CA LYS A 240 56.18 7.66 24.52
C LYS A 240 56.70 9.02 25.01
N GLY A 241 55.92 10.11 24.88
CA GLY A 241 56.32 11.47 25.26
C GLY A 241 55.67 12.02 26.53
N GLU A 242 54.44 11.63 26.88
CA GLU A 242 53.71 12.13 28.05
C GLU A 242 52.86 11.02 28.68
N GLY A 243 53.00 10.82 29.99
CA GLY A 243 52.30 9.78 30.78
C GLY A 243 50.80 10.03 30.96
N ARG A 244 50.03 9.92 29.87
CA ARG A 244 48.55 9.89 29.92
C ARG A 244 48.06 8.43 29.89
N SER A 245 47.06 8.15 30.72
CA SER A 245 46.40 6.85 30.83
C SER A 245 45.70 6.44 29.53
N PHE A 246 45.81 5.17 29.17
CA PHE A 246 45.31 4.58 27.92
C PHE A 246 43.76 4.50 27.83
N GLU A 247 43.06 4.67 28.95
CA GLU A 247 41.61 4.42 29.08
C GLU A 247 40.70 5.55 28.55
N ASP A 248 41.25 6.71 28.17
CA ASP A 248 40.47 7.90 27.74
C ASP A 248 40.40 8.13 26.22
N TYR A 249 41.03 7.29 25.40
CA TYR A 249 41.06 7.51 23.95
C TYR A 249 39.93 6.77 23.23
N ASP A 250 38.94 7.53 22.74
CA ASP A 250 37.88 7.01 21.87
C ASP A 250 38.38 6.86 20.42
N ILE A 251 39.33 5.94 20.22
CA ILE A 251 39.84 5.57 18.89
C ILE A 251 38.67 5.15 17.98
N ARG A 252 37.64 4.52 18.55
CA ARG A 252 36.47 4.07 17.80
C ARG A 252 35.67 5.26 17.27
N GLY A 253 35.41 6.27 18.08
CA GLY A 253 34.76 7.52 17.68
C GLY A 253 35.52 8.25 16.57
N GLU A 254 36.85 8.38 16.70
CA GLU A 254 37.67 9.06 15.69
C GLU A 254 37.74 8.30 14.35
N VAL A 255 37.78 6.96 14.40
CA VAL A 255 37.71 6.15 13.19
C VAL A 255 36.32 6.25 12.57
N GLU A 256 35.24 6.21 13.36
CA GLU A 256 33.86 6.35 12.87
C GLU A 256 33.59 7.74 12.26
N GLU A 257 34.29 8.80 12.70
CA GLU A 257 34.23 10.13 12.07
C GLU A 257 34.94 10.16 10.70
N ARG A 258 36.10 9.50 10.58
CA ARG A 258 36.89 9.47 9.32
C ARG A 258 36.37 8.45 8.32
N VAL A 259 35.80 7.35 8.80
CA VAL A 259 35.24 6.24 8.04
C VAL A 259 33.85 5.94 8.60
N PRO A 260 32.83 6.71 8.18
CA PRO A 260 31.48 6.56 8.69
C PRO A 260 30.90 5.21 8.26
N ARG A 261 30.04 4.66 9.13
CA ARG A 261 29.37 3.39 8.86
C ARG A 261 28.54 3.49 7.58
N ARG A 262 28.65 2.45 6.74
CA ARG A 262 27.85 2.32 5.53
C ARG A 262 26.37 2.19 5.89
N ASN A 263 25.53 2.95 5.20
CA ASN A 263 24.07 2.87 5.35
C ASN A 263 23.50 2.02 4.22
N VAL A 264 23.53 0.70 4.41
CA VAL A 264 23.09 -0.28 3.43
C VAL A 264 21.73 -0.84 3.82
N SER A 265 20.78 -0.81 2.90
CA SER A 265 19.46 -1.42 3.07
C SER A 265 19.28 -2.61 2.13
N ARG A 266 18.69 -3.70 2.61
CA ARG A 266 18.37 -4.87 1.79
C ARG A 266 17.02 -4.68 1.13
N ILE A 267 16.89 -5.11 -0.13
CA ILE A 267 15.65 -5.04 -0.89
C ILE A 267 15.37 -6.39 -1.54
N LEU A 268 14.17 -6.90 -1.32
CA LEU A 268 13.62 -8.03 -2.05
C LEU A 268 12.52 -7.54 -2.98
N LYS A 269 12.69 -7.78 -4.28
CA LYS A 269 11.67 -7.49 -5.30
C LYS A 269 11.02 -8.79 -5.73
N MET A 270 9.71 -8.75 -5.93
CA MET A 270 8.96 -9.88 -6.46
C MET A 270 7.90 -9.41 -7.46
N LEU A 271 7.66 -10.22 -8.48
CA LEU A 271 6.51 -10.04 -9.36
C LEU A 271 5.33 -10.77 -8.76
N ILE A 272 4.20 -10.08 -8.62
CA ILE A 272 2.97 -10.64 -8.06
C ILE A 272 1.80 -10.43 -9.02
N CYS A 273 0.78 -11.27 -8.94
CA CYS A 273 -0.50 -11.08 -9.62
C CYS A 273 -1.68 -11.25 -8.67
N ASP A 274 -2.85 -10.74 -9.07
CA ASP A 274 -4.09 -10.90 -8.33
C ASP A 274 -4.53 -12.37 -8.29
N TYR A 275 -5.03 -12.81 -7.14
CA TYR A 275 -5.90 -13.99 -7.05
C TYR A 275 -7.36 -13.52 -7.09
N PRO A 276 -8.07 -13.68 -8.21
CA PRO A 276 -9.39 -13.10 -8.38
C PRO A 276 -10.44 -13.82 -7.51
N PRO A 277 -11.54 -13.15 -7.13
CA PRO A 277 -12.64 -13.79 -6.42
C PRO A 277 -13.27 -14.93 -7.24
N ASP A 278 -14.03 -15.81 -6.58
CA ASP A 278 -14.64 -16.96 -7.24
C ASP A 278 -15.61 -16.53 -8.35
N GLY A 279 -15.53 -17.20 -9.51
CA GLY A 279 -16.30 -16.84 -10.70
C GLY A 279 -15.61 -15.83 -11.63
N HIS A 280 -14.44 -15.30 -11.26
CA HIS A 280 -13.62 -14.43 -12.11
C HIS A 280 -12.34 -15.15 -12.55
N GLY A 281 -12.00 -15.01 -13.84
CA GLY A 281 -10.82 -15.61 -14.45
C GLY A 281 -9.67 -14.62 -14.66
N VAL A 282 -8.70 -15.05 -15.48
CA VAL A 282 -7.44 -14.35 -15.78
C VAL A 282 -7.65 -12.93 -16.32
N GLU A 283 -8.72 -12.68 -17.08
CA GLU A 283 -9.01 -11.37 -17.71
C GLU A 283 -9.10 -10.20 -16.71
N THR A 284 -9.45 -10.49 -15.46
CA THR A 284 -9.60 -9.47 -14.40
C THR A 284 -8.33 -9.27 -13.57
N THR A 285 -7.29 -10.07 -13.84
CA THR A 285 -6.06 -10.07 -13.04
C THR A 285 -5.03 -9.11 -13.63
N ALA A 286 -4.33 -8.40 -12.76
CA ALA A 286 -3.17 -7.59 -13.13
C ALA A 286 -1.93 -8.10 -12.39
N SER A 287 -0.75 -7.76 -12.92
CA SER A 287 0.53 -8.06 -12.29
C SER A 287 1.29 -6.79 -11.94
N SER A 288 1.90 -6.74 -10.76
CA SER A 288 2.73 -5.61 -10.34
C SER A 288 3.99 -6.06 -9.61
N LEU A 289 4.98 -5.17 -9.54
CA LEU A 289 6.19 -5.38 -8.77
C LEU A 289 5.94 -5.01 -7.31
N LEU A 290 6.23 -5.92 -6.40
CA LEU A 290 6.18 -5.70 -4.96
C LEU A 290 7.60 -5.61 -4.39
N THR A 291 7.87 -4.52 -3.68
CA THR A 291 9.16 -4.24 -3.05
C THR A 291 9.08 -4.37 -1.54
N ILE A 292 9.95 -5.21 -0.98
CA ILE A 292 10.13 -5.39 0.45
C ILE A 292 11.49 -4.80 0.84
N TRP A 293 11.46 -3.82 1.73
CA TRP A 293 12.64 -3.30 2.41
C TRP A 293 12.97 -4.15 3.62
N ASN A 294 14.26 -4.44 3.80
CA ASN A 294 14.85 -5.21 4.89
C ASN A 294 14.06 -6.48 5.23
N PRO A 295 14.01 -7.47 4.31
CA PRO A 295 13.31 -8.73 4.56
C PRO A 295 13.96 -9.51 5.71
N ASP A 296 13.13 -9.96 6.65
CA ASP A 296 13.53 -10.90 7.70
C ASP A 296 13.65 -12.34 7.14
N GLY A 297 14.39 -13.20 7.86
CA GLY A 297 14.55 -14.62 7.49
C GLY A 297 13.23 -15.35 7.32
N GLY A 298 12.28 -15.17 8.26
CA GLY A 298 10.95 -15.78 8.18
C GLY A 298 10.09 -15.23 7.03
N GLN A 299 10.26 -13.97 6.63
CA GLN A 299 9.54 -13.41 5.48
C GLN A 299 9.99 -14.07 4.17
N THR A 300 11.30 -14.30 4.03
CA THR A 300 11.89 -14.90 2.83
C THR A 300 11.38 -16.34 2.60
N GLU A 301 11.03 -17.07 3.66
CA GLU A 301 10.45 -18.41 3.54
C GLU A 301 8.98 -18.41 3.08
N VAL A 302 8.21 -17.38 3.46
CA VAL A 302 6.81 -17.22 3.09
C VAL A 302 6.66 -16.81 1.62
N PHE A 303 7.54 -15.94 1.15
CA PHE A 303 7.54 -15.45 -0.22
C PHE A 303 8.28 -16.39 -1.17
N LYS A 304 7.63 -17.49 -1.55
CA LYS A 304 8.09 -18.41 -2.59
C LYS A 304 7.18 -18.36 -3.81
N GLU A 305 7.74 -18.62 -4.99
CA GLU A 305 6.98 -18.70 -6.24
C GLU A 305 5.84 -19.72 -6.14
N GLY A 306 4.68 -19.37 -6.70
CA GLY A 306 3.47 -20.19 -6.68
C GLY A 306 2.73 -20.21 -5.35
N LYS A 307 3.16 -19.42 -4.35
CA LYS A 307 2.41 -19.26 -3.10
C LYS A 307 1.37 -18.16 -3.22
N ARG A 308 0.17 -18.46 -2.71
CA ARG A 308 -0.92 -17.50 -2.54
C ARG A 308 -0.87 -16.89 -1.15
N LEU A 309 -0.94 -15.58 -1.09
CA LEU A 309 -0.81 -14.80 0.13
C LEU A 309 -1.91 -13.73 0.17
N LYS A 310 -2.52 -13.52 1.34
CA LYS A 310 -3.30 -12.32 1.62
C LYS A 310 -2.43 -11.32 2.35
N ALA A 311 -2.16 -10.20 1.68
CA ALA A 311 -1.49 -9.04 2.24
C ALA A 311 -2.55 -8.10 2.82
N SER A 312 -2.42 -7.74 4.09
CA SER A 312 -3.39 -6.91 4.81
C SER A 312 -2.68 -5.98 5.79
N ASP A 313 -3.32 -4.84 6.05
CA ASP A 313 -2.86 -3.86 7.03
C ASP A 313 -3.45 -4.15 8.42
N PHE A 314 -4.42 -5.07 8.46
CA PHE A 314 -5.22 -5.42 9.64
C PHE A 314 -4.72 -6.69 10.35
N ASP A 315 -4.42 -6.59 11.66
CA ASP A 315 -4.12 -7.75 12.51
C ASP A 315 -5.33 -8.09 13.38
N ARG A 316 -5.75 -9.35 13.36
CA ARG A 316 -6.82 -9.85 14.26
C ARG A 316 -6.37 -9.96 15.72
N LYS A 317 -5.05 -10.03 15.98
CA LYS A 317 -4.48 -10.34 17.30
C LYS A 317 -3.88 -9.14 18.03
N LEU A 318 -3.67 -8.01 17.36
CA LEU A 318 -3.21 -6.81 18.03
C LEU A 318 -4.36 -6.21 18.87
N PRO A 319 -4.11 -5.85 20.14
CA PRO A 319 -5.11 -5.19 20.96
C PRO A 319 -5.60 -3.92 20.26
N LYS A 320 -6.90 -3.61 20.40
CA LYS A 320 -7.60 -2.46 19.79
C LYS A 320 -7.03 -1.07 20.17
N LEU A 321 -5.97 -1.04 20.96
CA LEU A 321 -5.21 0.14 21.35
C LEU A 321 -3.91 0.15 20.53
N ILE A 322 -3.64 1.27 19.87
CA ILE A 322 -2.46 1.57 19.05
C ILE A 322 -2.60 1.16 17.56
N VAL A 323 -3.32 2.01 16.81
CA VAL A 323 -2.91 2.32 15.44
C VAL A 323 -2.92 3.85 15.30
N PHE A 324 -1.93 4.50 15.90
CA PHE A 324 -1.72 5.94 15.80
C PHE A 324 -0.96 6.37 14.53
N ALA A 325 -0.72 5.45 13.58
CA ALA A 325 0.03 5.79 12.36
C ALA A 325 -0.19 4.76 11.23
N PRO A 326 -1.29 4.84 10.46
CA PRO A 326 -1.55 3.93 9.33
C PRO A 326 -0.48 3.98 8.23
N GLN A 327 0.33 5.05 8.18
CA GLN A 327 1.46 5.16 7.24
C GLN A 327 2.63 4.20 7.57
N LEU A 328 2.67 3.63 8.77
CA LEU A 328 3.68 2.65 9.20
C LEU A 328 3.30 1.20 8.88
N PHE A 329 2.05 0.96 8.48
CA PHE A 329 1.50 -0.38 8.30
C PHE A 329 1.13 -0.58 6.83
N GLY A 330 1.37 -1.79 6.32
CA GLY A 330 0.55 -2.27 5.22
C GLY A 330 1.09 -2.27 3.80
N LEU A 331 0.21 -2.58 2.85
CA LEU A 331 0.52 -2.57 1.42
C LEU A 331 0.25 -1.17 0.85
N LEU A 332 1.29 -0.55 0.31
CA LEU A 332 1.29 0.82 -0.16
C LEU A 332 1.61 0.88 -1.66
N PRO A 333 0.99 1.77 -2.42
CA PRO A 333 1.49 2.14 -3.73
C PRO A 333 2.89 2.80 -3.60
N ASP A 334 3.84 2.39 -4.42
CA ASP A 334 5.19 2.95 -4.43
C ASP A 334 5.27 4.16 -5.39
N GLY A 335 4.66 5.26 -4.95
CA GLY A 335 4.16 6.35 -5.80
C GLY A 335 5.04 7.57 -6.08
N TYR A 336 6.38 7.51 -6.01
CA TYR A 336 7.22 8.67 -6.38
C TYR A 336 7.80 8.64 -7.82
N LYS A 337 7.47 7.65 -8.66
CA LYS A 337 8.05 7.51 -10.02
C LYS A 337 7.06 7.05 -11.09
N THR A 338 5.89 7.69 -11.19
CA THR A 338 4.96 7.44 -12.32
C THR A 338 4.69 8.70 -13.13
N ASP A 339 5.76 9.38 -13.57
CA ASP A 339 5.73 10.22 -14.78
C ASP A 339 6.00 9.41 -16.06
N SER A 340 6.35 8.12 -15.91
CA SER A 340 6.43 7.19 -17.03
C SER A 340 5.10 6.46 -17.16
N GLY A 341 4.45 6.54 -18.32
CA GLY A 341 3.13 5.99 -18.66
C GLY A 341 2.95 4.47 -18.51
N LYS A 342 3.36 3.88 -17.37
CA LYS A 342 3.04 2.53 -16.96
C LYS A 342 1.63 2.51 -16.36
N SER A 343 0.76 1.69 -16.92
CA SER A 343 -0.64 1.54 -16.49
C SER A 343 -0.81 0.93 -15.09
N ILE A 344 0.24 0.30 -14.52
CA ILE A 344 0.15 -0.46 -13.27
C ILE A 344 1.12 0.11 -12.22
N CYS A 345 0.59 0.37 -11.03
CA CYS A 345 1.33 0.99 -9.93
C CYS A 345 2.21 -0.05 -9.20
N PRO A 346 3.53 0.18 -9.05
CA PRO A 346 4.38 -0.65 -8.21
C PRO A 346 3.92 -0.57 -6.75
N LEU A 347 4.19 -1.63 -6.00
CA LEU A 347 3.73 -1.79 -4.63
C LEU A 347 4.93 -1.93 -3.69
N LYS A 348 4.75 -1.49 -2.45
CA LYS A 348 5.70 -1.72 -1.36
C LYS A 348 4.98 -2.07 -0.09
N PHE A 349 5.68 -2.76 0.80
CA PHE A 349 5.21 -2.94 2.16
C PHE A 349 5.73 -1.84 3.09
N GLY A 350 4.90 -1.42 4.03
CA GLY A 350 5.25 -0.61 5.19
C GLY A 350 6.10 -1.39 6.21
N GLN A 351 6.38 -0.74 7.35
CA GLN A 351 7.27 -1.28 8.37
C GLN A 351 6.73 -2.54 9.05
N LYS A 352 5.41 -2.60 9.28
CA LYS A 352 4.73 -3.80 9.79
C LYS A 352 3.81 -4.38 8.73
N LYS A 353 3.90 -5.69 8.54
CA LYS A 353 3.28 -6.44 7.44
C LYS A 353 2.50 -7.62 8.01
N ILE A 354 1.28 -7.82 7.55
CA ILE A 354 0.48 -8.98 7.93
C ILE A 354 0.22 -9.76 6.66
N ILE A 355 0.87 -10.91 6.60
CA ILE A 355 0.83 -11.79 5.45
C ILE A 355 0.23 -13.10 5.93
N ILE A 356 -0.88 -13.49 5.31
CA ILE A 356 -1.61 -14.70 5.66
C ILE A 356 -1.47 -15.66 4.48
N PRO A 357 -0.69 -16.76 4.62
CA PRO A 357 -0.63 -17.80 3.61
C PRO A 357 -2.00 -18.41 3.38
N MET A 358 -2.38 -18.56 2.11
CA MET A 358 -3.66 -19.17 1.72
C MET A 358 -3.40 -20.45 0.93
N PRO A 359 -4.22 -21.50 1.10
CA PRO A 359 -4.12 -22.70 0.29
C PRO A 359 -4.52 -22.40 -1.16
N VAL A 360 -3.84 -23.07 -2.10
CA VAL A 360 -4.12 -23.01 -3.54
C VAL A 360 -3.66 -24.29 -4.21
N SER A 361 -4.42 -24.81 -5.18
CA SER A 361 -4.02 -25.95 -6.01
C SER A 361 -3.31 -25.48 -7.29
N ALA A 362 -2.50 -26.35 -7.91
CA ALA A 362 -1.84 -26.04 -9.18
C ALA A 362 -2.83 -25.70 -10.30
N GLN A 363 -3.91 -26.48 -10.41
CA GLN A 363 -4.99 -26.23 -11.37
C GLN A 363 -5.64 -24.85 -11.18
N GLN A 364 -5.87 -24.43 -9.94
CA GLN A 364 -6.41 -23.10 -9.66
C GLN A 364 -5.46 -21.97 -10.07
N LEU A 365 -4.15 -22.17 -9.92
CA LEU A 365 -3.17 -21.18 -10.35
C LEU A 365 -3.18 -21.01 -11.87
N GLU A 366 -3.17 -22.11 -12.62
CA GLU A 366 -3.17 -22.10 -14.08
C GLU A 366 -4.47 -21.56 -14.68
N GLU A 367 -5.63 -21.90 -14.12
CA GLU A 367 -6.93 -21.50 -14.66
C GLU A 367 -7.35 -20.07 -14.27
N ARG A 368 -6.92 -19.59 -13.08
CA ARG A 368 -7.45 -18.34 -12.51
C ARG A 368 -6.47 -17.18 -12.47
N THR A 369 -5.17 -17.42 -12.61
CA THR A 369 -4.14 -16.39 -12.40
C THR A 369 -3.14 -16.34 -13.54
N LEU A 370 -2.33 -15.28 -13.55
CA LEU A 370 -1.21 -15.13 -14.50
C LEU A 370 0.01 -15.98 -14.13
N TYR A 371 -0.06 -16.77 -13.04
CA TYR A 371 1.08 -17.54 -12.56
C TYR A 371 1.45 -18.66 -13.53
N THR A 372 2.70 -18.63 -14.00
CA THR A 372 3.34 -19.73 -14.71
C THR A 372 4.59 -20.16 -13.96
N PRO A 373 4.84 -21.47 -13.77
CA PRO A 373 6.08 -21.93 -13.14
C PRO A 373 7.30 -21.54 -13.97
N ARG A 374 8.45 -21.38 -13.30
CA ARG A 374 9.70 -21.01 -13.96
C ARG A 374 10.20 -22.16 -14.84
N THR A 375 10.40 -21.88 -16.12
CA THR A 375 10.90 -22.84 -17.12
C THR A 375 11.97 -22.20 -17.98
N TYR A 376 12.98 -22.98 -18.37
CA TYR A 376 13.97 -22.52 -19.34
C TYR A 376 13.34 -22.42 -20.72
N MET A 377 13.47 -21.27 -21.36
CA MET A 377 13.01 -21.02 -22.71
C MET A 377 14.08 -21.45 -23.71
N LYS A 378 13.66 -22.08 -24.82
CA LYS A 378 14.56 -22.41 -25.92
C LYS A 378 14.88 -21.15 -26.71
N ILE A 379 16.11 -21.01 -27.23
CA ILE A 379 16.55 -19.78 -27.90
C ILE A 379 15.70 -19.51 -29.15
N GLU A 380 15.19 -20.54 -29.82
CA GLU A 380 14.28 -20.42 -30.96
C GLU A 380 12.98 -19.65 -30.66
N GLN A 381 12.50 -19.72 -29.41
CA GLN A 381 11.25 -19.12 -28.98
C GLN A 381 11.39 -17.61 -28.65
N LEU A 382 12.63 -17.11 -28.57
CA LEU A 382 12.91 -15.71 -28.19
C LEU A 382 12.44 -14.70 -29.25
N ASN A 383 12.25 -15.11 -30.51
CA ASN A 383 11.89 -14.22 -31.60
C ASN A 383 10.49 -13.59 -31.46
N ASN A 384 9.64 -14.14 -30.59
CA ASN A 384 8.25 -13.70 -30.40
C ASN A 384 8.05 -12.88 -29.11
N LEU A 385 9.13 -12.44 -28.46
CA LEU A 385 9.05 -11.73 -27.18
C LEU A 385 8.90 -10.22 -27.36
N SER A 386 8.20 -9.60 -26.41
CA SER A 386 8.10 -8.16 -26.26
C SER A 386 9.26 -7.61 -25.43
N GLN A 387 9.51 -6.29 -25.53
CA GLN A 387 10.66 -5.61 -24.92
C GLN A 387 10.72 -5.70 -23.37
N SER A 388 9.64 -6.12 -22.71
CA SER A 388 9.54 -6.20 -21.25
C SER A 388 9.48 -7.64 -20.70
N ASP A 389 9.55 -8.65 -21.55
CA ASP A 389 9.42 -10.03 -21.11
C ASP A 389 10.69 -10.52 -20.40
N VAL A 390 10.49 -11.22 -19.28
CA VAL A 390 11.56 -11.81 -18.48
C VAL A 390 11.56 -13.30 -18.69
N PHE A 391 12.70 -13.85 -19.09
CA PHE A 391 12.87 -15.26 -19.42
C PHE A 391 14.20 -15.78 -18.89
N ASP A 392 14.26 -17.09 -18.69
CA ASP A 392 15.46 -17.80 -18.30
C ASP A 392 15.95 -18.66 -19.45
N VAL A 393 17.24 -18.59 -19.75
CA VAL A 393 17.88 -19.39 -20.81
C VAL A 393 18.98 -20.21 -20.19
N MET A 394 19.17 -21.42 -20.71
CA MET A 394 20.30 -22.27 -20.39
C MET A 394 21.08 -22.56 -21.68
N GLY A 395 22.40 -22.46 -21.61
CA GLY A 395 23.26 -22.78 -22.76
C GLY A 395 24.74 -22.67 -22.43
N LEU A 396 25.58 -23.03 -23.40
CA LEU A 396 27.02 -22.97 -23.32
C LEU A 396 27.51 -21.58 -23.75
N VAL A 397 28.48 -21.04 -23.02
CA VAL A 397 29.12 -19.76 -23.37
C VAL A 397 30.15 -19.98 -24.47
N MET A 398 29.91 -19.44 -25.66
CA MET A 398 30.80 -19.56 -26.82
C MET A 398 31.84 -18.44 -26.89
N SER A 399 31.48 -17.23 -26.45
CA SER A 399 32.38 -16.10 -26.42
C SER A 399 31.93 -15.10 -25.35
N SER A 400 32.89 -14.50 -24.66
CA SER A 400 32.65 -13.43 -23.68
C SER A 400 33.51 -12.22 -24.05
N THR A 401 32.89 -11.08 -24.30
CA THR A 401 33.54 -9.77 -24.38
C THR A 401 33.30 -9.02 -23.07
N GLU A 402 33.88 -7.83 -22.90
CA GLU A 402 33.63 -7.03 -21.71
C GLU A 402 32.16 -6.63 -21.57
N SER A 403 31.41 -6.44 -22.66
CA SER A 403 30.02 -5.99 -22.62
C SER A 403 28.98 -7.06 -22.96
N ASP A 404 29.38 -8.16 -23.61
CA ASP A 404 28.47 -9.13 -24.19
C ASP A 404 28.89 -10.58 -23.95
N VAL A 405 27.93 -11.47 -23.74
CA VAL A 405 28.13 -12.92 -23.71
C VAL A 405 27.29 -13.57 -24.79
N CYS A 406 27.91 -14.41 -25.62
CA CYS A 406 27.23 -15.24 -26.59
C CYS A 406 26.97 -16.63 -25.99
N ILE A 407 25.70 -17.01 -25.93
CA ILE A 407 25.22 -18.28 -25.37
C ILE A 407 24.62 -19.11 -26.49
N VAL A 408 24.95 -20.39 -26.57
CA VAL A 408 24.38 -21.35 -27.52
C VAL A 408 23.63 -22.45 -26.76
N ASP A 409 22.39 -22.74 -27.17
CA ASP A 409 21.59 -23.81 -26.57
C ASP A 409 21.77 -25.16 -27.28
N GLU A 410 21.03 -26.17 -26.82
CA GLU A 410 20.99 -27.51 -27.40
C GLU A 410 20.54 -27.54 -28.88
N THR A 411 19.85 -26.49 -29.35
CA THR A 411 19.37 -26.37 -30.74
C THR A 411 20.41 -25.72 -31.66
N LEU A 412 21.62 -25.47 -31.16
CA LEU A 412 22.70 -24.77 -31.86
C LEU A 412 22.34 -23.35 -32.28
N LYS A 413 21.33 -22.74 -31.62
CA LYS A 413 20.99 -21.34 -31.81
C LYS A 413 21.75 -20.50 -30.80
N SER A 414 22.19 -19.32 -31.23
CA SER A 414 22.94 -18.40 -30.38
C SER A 414 22.10 -17.20 -29.97
N VAL A 415 22.18 -16.79 -28.71
CA VAL A 415 21.66 -15.52 -28.20
C VAL A 415 22.81 -14.68 -27.65
N LYS A 416 22.76 -13.37 -27.92
CA LYS A 416 23.71 -12.41 -27.38
C LYS A 416 23.08 -11.71 -26.18
N VAL A 417 23.68 -11.90 -25.00
CA VAL A 417 23.26 -11.25 -23.75
C VAL A 417 24.17 -10.06 -23.52
N GLN A 418 23.60 -8.86 -23.53
CA GLN A 418 24.34 -7.63 -23.23
C GLN A 418 24.09 -7.23 -21.78
N SER A 419 25.14 -6.84 -21.07
CA SER A 419 24.97 -6.22 -19.75
C SER A 419 25.04 -4.71 -19.88
N TYR A 420 24.02 -4.03 -19.34
CA TYR A 420 23.98 -2.58 -19.29
C TYR A 420 24.79 -1.99 -18.12
N SER A 421 25.22 -2.82 -17.16
CA SER A 421 25.88 -2.36 -15.93
C SER A 421 27.12 -3.16 -15.52
N LYS A 422 27.35 -4.36 -16.09
CA LYS A 422 28.47 -5.23 -15.71
C LYS A 422 29.45 -5.41 -16.85
N GLN A 423 30.75 -5.44 -16.51
CA GLN A 423 31.75 -6.03 -17.38
C GLN A 423 31.76 -7.55 -17.16
N PHE A 424 31.63 -8.35 -18.22
CA PHE A 424 31.78 -9.80 -18.09
C PHE A 424 33.25 -10.17 -17.95
N GLY A 425 33.53 -11.15 -17.08
CA GLY A 425 34.87 -11.73 -16.99
C GLY A 425 35.27 -12.36 -18.33
N LYS A 426 36.53 -12.19 -18.73
CA LYS A 426 37.09 -12.87 -19.91
C LYS A 426 37.06 -14.38 -19.68
N VAL A 427 36.07 -15.06 -20.24
CA VAL A 427 36.03 -16.53 -20.25
C VAL A 427 36.97 -16.99 -21.36
N LYS A 428 38.11 -17.58 -21.01
CA LYS A 428 38.93 -18.34 -21.96
C LYS A 428 38.19 -19.64 -22.27
N VAL A 429 37.46 -19.66 -23.38
CA VAL A 429 36.95 -20.89 -23.97
C VAL A 429 38.17 -21.69 -24.43
N LYS A 430 38.38 -22.87 -23.84
CA LYS A 430 39.46 -23.78 -24.19
C LYS A 430 39.04 -24.70 -25.32
#